data_AF-A0AAD7PQJ4-F1
#
_entry.id   AF-A0AAD7PQJ4-F1
#
_cell.length_a   1.000
_cell.length_b   1.000
_cell.length_c   1.000
_cell.angle_alpha   90.00
_cell.angle_beta   90.00
_cell.angle_gamma   90.00
#
_symmetry.space_group_name_H-M   'P 1'
#
loop_
_entity.id
_entity.type
_entity.pdbx_description
1 polymer ?
#
loop_
_entity_poly.entity_id
_entity_poly.type
_entity_poly.pdbx_seq_one_letter_code
_entity_poly.pdbx_strand_id
1 'polypeptide(L)'
;MEYLDLRRTAIEEICPSIAVMGRFVTLDYLRLSFTNIQSIPASIKNISCLRHLDVSYCERLESLPQLPSSLEELIASGCTQLETITSFTLCRISRDWNKYISREPYDYSYQGEALLFTDCTKLDQKARKNIEAEAKLKIHRVAYLYSRKILEGRIPNDIIHPLARIYLPGSEIPEWFSYRTTGSSITLILRPALLNDHNFLGFAVCSVTLGNAVECKVFLEEDLVYTNELKETSFYWDGQTPSNEHVLMSYDSHIKIKLVEKLRELFNLSTISRVVKITFEFSPHNYIKKNGVSMVCVQDQDRPLQGIGTKRHKEEVVVVEELEEQEAQRKKKNIEQCVLSNQLT
;
A
#
# COMPACT_ATOMS: atom_id res chain seq x y z
N MET A 1 23.60 19.17 8.52
CA MET A 1 22.59 18.75 9.49
C MET A 1 21.59 17.90 8.73
N GLU A 2 21.57 16.60 8.97
CA GLU A 2 20.71 15.64 8.28
C GLU A 2 19.38 15.44 9.02
N TYR A 3 19.33 15.80 10.29
CA TYR A 3 18.18 15.56 11.16
C TYR A 3 17.86 16.84 11.95
N LEU A 4 16.60 17.29 11.87
CA LEU A 4 16.08 18.43 12.64
C LEU A 4 14.80 17.99 13.37
N ASP A 5 14.84 18.04 14.70
CA ASP A 5 13.72 17.67 15.58
C ASP A 5 13.32 18.87 16.43
N LEU A 6 12.09 19.30 16.19
CA LEU A 6 11.44 20.44 16.83
C LEU A 6 10.12 19.99 17.48
N ARG A 7 9.97 18.69 17.76
CA ARG A 7 8.75 18.14 18.36
C ARG A 7 8.47 18.77 19.71
N ARG A 8 7.19 18.98 20.01
CA ARG A 8 6.73 19.53 21.30
C ARG A 8 7.35 20.88 21.66
N THR A 9 7.67 21.69 20.64
CA THR A 9 8.13 23.07 20.82
C THR A 9 6.97 24.05 20.62
N ALA A 10 7.11 25.27 21.13
CA ALA A 10 6.11 26.34 20.98
C ALA A 10 6.16 27.05 19.61
N ILE A 11 6.76 26.43 18.59
CA ILE A 11 6.89 27.05 17.27
C ILE A 11 5.50 27.17 16.63
N GLU A 12 5.21 28.38 16.14
CA GLU A 12 3.96 28.70 15.43
C GLU A 12 4.17 28.88 13.93
N GLU A 13 5.41 29.13 13.50
CA GLU A 13 5.76 29.36 12.10
C GLU A 13 7.12 28.74 11.76
N ILE A 14 7.21 28.16 10.57
CA ILE A 14 8.48 27.70 10.00
C ILE A 14 8.98 28.78 9.06
N CYS A 15 10.16 29.31 9.36
CA CYS A 15 10.74 30.38 8.55
C CYS A 15 10.99 29.90 7.09
N PRO A 16 10.52 30.62 6.06
CA PRO A 16 10.72 30.24 4.66
C PRO A 16 12.18 30.08 4.23
N SER A 17 13.11 30.67 4.98
CA SER A 17 14.56 30.61 4.77
C SER A 17 15.15 29.20 4.95
N ILE A 18 14.43 28.27 5.59
CA ILE A 18 14.81 26.84 5.65
C ILE A 18 15.10 26.26 4.26
N ALA A 19 14.43 26.78 3.22
CA ALA A 19 14.63 26.38 1.83
C ALA A 19 15.78 27.10 1.12
N VAL A 20 16.17 28.30 1.54
CA VAL A 20 17.37 28.99 1.04
C VAL A 20 18.62 28.21 1.48
N MET A 21 18.55 27.62 2.67
CA MET A 21 19.55 26.67 3.13
C MET A 21 19.43 25.30 2.42
N GLY A 22 18.25 24.91 1.94
CA GLY A 22 17.97 23.62 1.27
C GLY A 22 18.88 23.26 0.08
N ARG A 23 19.54 24.25 -0.55
CA ARG A 23 20.55 24.02 -1.60
C ARG A 23 21.93 23.60 -1.08
N PHE A 24 22.17 23.81 0.22
CA PHE A 24 23.39 23.48 0.96
C PHE A 24 23.13 22.54 2.15
N VAL A 25 21.88 22.15 2.37
CA VAL A 25 21.43 21.39 3.53
C VAL A 25 21.02 19.98 3.09
N THR A 26 21.69 18.99 3.66
CA THR A 26 21.42 17.56 3.50
C THR A 26 20.28 17.07 4.39
N LEU A 27 19.33 17.95 4.76
CA LEU A 27 18.26 17.62 5.70
C LEU A 27 17.40 16.49 5.13
N ASP A 28 17.34 15.43 5.90
CA ASP A 28 16.76 14.15 5.57
C ASP A 28 15.51 13.90 6.41
N TYR A 29 15.55 14.30 7.69
CA TYR A 29 14.44 14.21 8.64
C TYR A 29 14.04 15.58 9.18
N LEU A 30 12.76 15.90 9.10
CA LEU A 30 12.15 17.05 9.75
C LEU A 30 11.00 16.59 10.64
N ARG A 31 11.18 16.67 11.96
CA ARG A 31 10.14 16.34 12.95
C ARG A 31 9.60 17.60 13.60
N LEU A 32 8.30 17.82 13.45
CA LEU A 32 7.55 18.99 13.88
C LEU A 32 6.30 18.59 14.67
N SER A 33 6.15 17.32 15.03
CA SER A 33 4.95 16.84 15.71
C SER A 33 4.69 17.54 17.04
N PHE A 34 3.42 17.70 17.38
CA PHE A 34 2.96 18.45 18.56
C PHE A 34 3.47 19.90 18.61
N THR A 35 3.50 20.60 17.47
CA THR A 35 3.79 22.04 17.41
C THR A 35 2.53 22.84 17.05
N ASN A 36 2.57 24.17 17.22
CA ASN A 36 1.43 25.06 16.97
C ASN A 36 1.40 25.62 15.54
N ILE A 37 2.14 25.00 14.61
CA ILE A 37 2.27 25.50 13.24
C ILE A 37 0.92 25.51 12.52
N GLN A 38 0.64 26.62 11.84
CA GLN A 38 -0.57 26.76 11.00
C GLN A 38 -0.31 26.39 9.54
N SER A 39 0.93 26.56 9.08
CA SER A 39 1.32 26.28 7.71
C SER A 39 2.77 25.83 7.62
N ILE A 40 3.07 25.06 6.56
CA ILE A 40 4.43 24.76 6.14
C ILE A 40 4.75 25.66 4.95
N PRO A 41 5.91 26.34 4.92
CA PRO A 41 6.26 27.23 3.82
C PRO A 41 6.35 26.44 2.50
N ALA A 42 5.82 27.04 1.43
CA ALA A 42 5.83 26.45 0.08
C ALA A 42 7.23 26.13 -0.46
N SER A 43 8.25 26.69 0.17
CA SER A 43 9.65 26.49 -0.14
C SER A 43 10.17 25.11 0.33
N ILE A 44 9.42 24.35 1.15
CA ILE A 44 9.80 22.99 1.60
C ILE A 44 10.12 22.06 0.43
N LYS A 45 9.44 22.18 -0.72
CA LYS A 45 9.71 21.41 -1.95
C LYS A 45 11.15 21.49 -2.45
N ASN A 46 11.88 22.54 -2.06
CA ASN A 46 13.26 22.76 -2.47
C ASN A 46 14.28 22.01 -1.59
N ILE A 47 13.84 21.38 -0.49
CA ILE A 47 14.70 20.54 0.35
C ILE A 47 14.81 19.16 -0.31
N SER A 48 15.67 19.04 -1.32
CA SER A 48 15.75 17.90 -2.24
C SER A 48 16.20 16.57 -1.61
N CYS A 49 16.67 16.60 -0.37
CA CYS A 49 17.10 15.43 0.38
C CYS A 49 16.11 15.02 1.47
N LEU A 50 15.01 15.76 1.68
CA LEU A 50 14.06 15.46 2.74
C LEU A 50 13.29 14.18 2.40
N ARG A 51 13.49 13.13 3.19
CA ARG A 51 12.81 11.83 3.04
C ARG A 51 11.72 11.64 4.09
N HIS A 52 11.87 12.20 5.28
CA HIS A 52 10.93 12.03 6.38
C HIS A 52 10.40 13.38 6.88
N LEU A 53 9.08 13.54 6.83
CA LEU A 53 8.38 14.69 7.39
C LEU A 53 7.33 14.21 8.39
N ASP A 54 7.54 14.52 9.66
CA ASP A 54 6.56 14.28 10.73
C ASP A 54 5.96 15.61 11.19
N VAL A 55 4.69 15.81 10.91
CA VAL A 55 3.86 16.94 11.35
C VAL A 55 2.66 16.46 12.16
N SER A 56 2.71 15.24 12.69
CA SER A 56 1.59 14.67 13.46
C SER A 56 1.20 15.56 14.64
N TYR A 57 -0.10 15.60 14.94
CA TYR A 57 -0.67 16.37 16.04
C TYR A 57 -0.34 17.88 15.98
N CYS A 58 -0.09 18.42 14.77
CA CYS A 58 -0.11 19.86 14.53
C CYS A 58 -1.56 20.29 14.30
N GLU A 59 -2.33 20.41 15.38
CA GLU A 59 -3.79 20.59 15.33
C GLU A 59 -4.23 21.90 14.63
N ARG A 60 -3.35 22.88 14.50
CA ARG A 60 -3.62 24.15 13.79
C ARG A 60 -3.26 24.12 12.30
N LEU A 61 -2.64 23.06 11.82
CA LEU A 61 -2.16 22.97 10.43
C LEU A 61 -3.34 22.84 9.47
N GLU A 62 -3.53 23.84 8.59
CA GLU A 62 -4.70 23.90 7.69
C GLU A 62 -4.41 23.30 6.30
N SER A 63 -3.16 23.42 5.85
CA SER A 63 -2.77 22.98 4.51
C SER A 63 -1.33 22.50 4.44
N LEU A 64 -1.10 21.54 3.53
CA LEU A 64 0.24 21.14 3.12
C LEU A 64 0.58 21.75 1.74
N PRO A 65 1.74 22.40 1.60
CA PRO A 65 2.21 22.89 0.32
C PRO A 65 2.60 21.73 -0.60
N GLN A 66 3.11 22.06 -1.79
CA GLN A 66 3.79 21.06 -2.61
C GLN A 66 4.98 20.47 -1.85
N LEU A 67 5.04 19.14 -1.78
CA LEU A 67 6.06 18.41 -1.04
C LEU A 67 7.27 18.03 -1.93
N PRO A 68 8.47 17.83 -1.34
CA PRO A 68 9.65 17.36 -2.05
C PRO A 68 9.41 16.04 -2.78
N SER A 69 10.03 15.86 -3.96
CA SER A 69 9.96 14.60 -4.71
C SER A 69 10.76 13.46 -4.06
N SER A 70 11.62 13.78 -3.08
CA SER A 70 12.42 12.83 -2.29
C SER A 70 11.65 12.24 -1.12
N LEU A 71 10.43 12.72 -0.84
CA LEU A 71 9.71 12.36 0.38
C LEU A 71 9.22 10.90 0.35
N GLU A 72 9.76 10.10 1.25
CA GLU A 72 9.46 8.68 1.43
C GLU A 72 8.34 8.52 2.46
N GLU A 73 8.42 9.26 3.57
CA GLU A 73 7.49 9.21 4.70
C GLU A 73 6.90 10.59 5.00
N LEU A 74 5.57 10.63 5.07
CA LEU A 74 4.80 11.75 5.60
C LEU A 74 3.89 11.24 6.72
N ILE A 75 4.07 11.78 7.92
CA ILE A 75 3.21 11.52 9.07
C ILE A 75 2.48 12.82 9.41
N ALA A 76 1.17 12.86 9.16
CA ALA A 76 0.29 13.98 9.45
C ALA A 76 -0.91 13.57 10.32
N SER A 77 -0.82 12.41 10.98
CA SER A 77 -1.83 11.90 11.92
C SER A 77 -2.23 12.94 12.97
N GLY A 78 -3.53 13.05 13.27
CA GLY A 78 -4.05 13.97 14.29
C GLY A 78 -4.08 15.44 13.88
N CYS A 79 -3.77 15.79 12.63
CA CYS A 79 -3.93 17.15 12.12
C CYS A 79 -5.40 17.43 11.80
N THR A 80 -6.20 17.71 12.83
CA THR A 80 -7.67 17.85 12.75
C THR A 80 -8.15 19.02 11.90
N GLN A 81 -7.32 20.06 11.72
CA GLN A 81 -7.63 21.21 10.87
C GLN A 81 -7.14 21.06 9.42
N LEU A 82 -6.43 19.98 9.09
CA LEU A 82 -5.83 19.81 7.76
C LEU A 82 -6.92 19.54 6.72
N GLU A 83 -7.13 20.52 5.85
CA GLU A 83 -8.18 20.49 4.84
C GLU A 83 -7.62 20.16 3.45
N THR A 84 -6.51 20.79 3.08
CA THR A 84 -5.99 20.74 1.70
C THR A 84 -4.54 20.26 1.61
N ILE A 85 -4.24 19.59 0.50
CA ILE A 85 -2.88 19.21 0.12
C ILE A 85 -2.66 19.61 -1.33
N THR A 86 -1.73 20.55 -1.54
CA THR A 86 -1.58 21.23 -2.84
C THR A 86 -1.22 20.26 -3.97
N SER A 87 -0.28 19.35 -3.73
CA SER A 87 0.02 18.15 -4.55
C SER A 87 1.34 17.53 -4.07
N PHE A 88 1.56 16.25 -4.34
CA PHE A 88 2.90 15.67 -4.34
C PHE A 88 3.61 16.03 -5.66
N THR A 89 4.93 16.23 -5.62
CA THR A 89 5.70 16.33 -6.86
C THR A 89 5.89 14.92 -7.40
N LEU A 90 5.64 14.67 -8.69
CA LEU A 90 5.90 13.36 -9.31
C LEU A 90 7.29 12.87 -8.90
N CYS A 91 7.31 11.85 -8.05
CA CYS A 91 8.53 11.32 -7.50
C CYS A 91 9.38 10.75 -8.65
N ARG A 92 10.61 11.26 -8.81
CA ARG A 92 11.59 10.57 -9.64
C ARG A 92 12.06 9.36 -8.84
N ILE A 93 11.95 8.16 -9.42
CA ILE A 93 12.48 6.91 -8.85
C ILE A 93 13.86 7.20 -8.23
N SER A 94 13.93 7.24 -6.90
CA SER A 94 15.20 7.42 -6.21
C SER A 94 16.09 6.24 -6.59
N ARG A 95 17.24 6.53 -7.19
CA ARG A 95 18.18 5.50 -7.66
C ARG A 95 19.03 4.93 -6.52
N ASP A 96 18.97 5.53 -5.34
CA ASP A 96 19.88 5.22 -4.24
C ASP A 96 19.23 4.29 -3.20
N TRP A 97 19.15 3.03 -3.58
CA TRP A 97 18.72 1.92 -2.71
C TRP A 97 19.57 1.78 -1.44
N ASN A 98 20.83 2.24 -1.44
CA ASN A 98 21.74 2.02 -0.31
C ASN A 98 21.25 2.73 0.96
N LYS A 99 20.43 3.78 0.82
CA LYS A 99 19.81 4.50 1.95
C LYS A 99 18.51 3.89 2.45
N TYR A 100 17.87 3.00 1.68
CA TYR A 100 16.70 2.21 2.14
C TYR A 100 17.09 1.11 3.14
N ILE A 101 18.37 0.70 3.12
CA ILE A 101 18.88 -0.45 3.88
C ILE A 101 19.96 -0.07 4.91
N SER A 102 20.39 1.19 4.96
CA SER A 102 21.43 1.65 5.90
C SER A 102 20.86 1.77 7.31
N ARG A 103 21.23 0.82 8.18
CA ARG A 103 20.96 0.84 9.62
C ARG A 103 21.72 2.01 10.28
N GLU A 104 21.01 3.01 10.77
CA GLU A 104 21.48 3.77 11.92
C GLU A 104 20.98 3.03 13.19
N PRO A 105 21.85 2.67 14.15
CA PRO A 105 21.53 1.79 15.29
C PRO A 105 20.43 2.29 16.25
N TYR A 106 19.92 3.51 16.06
CA TYR A 106 18.97 4.16 16.95
C TYR A 106 17.72 4.72 16.24
N ASP A 107 17.55 4.43 14.94
CA ASP A 107 16.36 4.87 14.19
C ASP A 107 15.36 3.72 14.04
N TYR A 108 14.27 3.79 14.79
CA TYR A 108 13.12 2.91 14.64
C TYR A 108 12.24 3.28 13.41
N SER A 109 12.69 4.20 12.54
CA SER A 109 11.95 4.61 11.35
C SER A 109 11.72 3.45 10.39
N TYR A 110 10.48 3.32 9.94
CA TYR A 110 10.05 2.34 8.95
C TYR A 110 10.90 2.38 7.67
N GLN A 111 11.40 1.23 7.23
CA GLN A 111 12.03 1.09 5.91
C GLN A 111 10.94 0.94 4.85
N GLY A 112 10.59 2.04 4.18
CA GLY A 112 9.52 2.01 3.20
C GLY A 112 8.94 3.36 2.83
N GLU A 113 7.84 3.31 2.12
CA GLU A 113 7.05 4.48 1.73
C GLU A 113 5.83 4.58 2.66
N ALA A 114 5.62 5.75 3.27
CA ALA A 114 4.53 5.95 4.20
C ALA A 114 3.77 7.26 3.99
N LEU A 115 2.44 7.18 4.09
CA LEU A 115 1.52 8.33 4.09
C LEU A 115 0.48 8.11 5.19
N LEU A 116 0.64 8.79 6.33
CA LEU A 116 -0.24 8.63 7.49
C LEU A 116 -1.03 9.90 7.74
N PHE A 117 -2.34 9.82 7.62
CA PHE A 117 -3.31 10.91 7.75
C PHE A 117 -4.46 10.54 8.71
N THR A 118 -4.20 9.66 9.68
CA THR A 118 -5.22 9.25 10.65
C THR A 118 -5.82 10.47 11.36
N ASP A 119 -7.13 10.47 11.54
CA ASP A 119 -7.90 11.54 12.19
C ASP A 119 -7.72 12.95 11.58
N CYS A 120 -7.26 13.04 10.33
CA CYS A 120 -7.33 14.27 9.52
C CYS A 120 -8.75 14.48 8.99
N THR A 121 -9.70 14.67 9.91
CA THR A 121 -11.15 14.64 9.64
C THR A 121 -11.66 15.72 8.69
N LYS A 122 -10.90 16.81 8.50
CA LYS A 122 -11.26 17.91 7.59
C LYS A 122 -10.72 17.76 6.17
N LEU A 123 -9.98 16.69 5.84
CA LEU A 123 -9.45 16.49 4.50
C LEU A 123 -10.56 16.52 3.44
N ASP A 124 -10.47 17.46 2.51
CA ASP A 124 -11.44 17.60 1.45
C ASP A 124 -11.36 16.41 0.46
N GLN A 125 -12.36 16.30 -0.42
CA GLN A 125 -12.40 15.20 -1.39
C GLN A 125 -11.22 15.23 -2.39
N LYS A 126 -10.71 16.42 -2.73
CA LYS A 126 -9.61 16.59 -3.69
C LYS A 126 -8.30 16.14 -3.06
N ALA A 127 -8.03 16.51 -1.81
CA ALA A 127 -6.89 16.09 -1.02
C ALA A 127 -6.88 14.57 -0.86
N ARG A 128 -8.02 13.95 -0.51
CA ARG A 128 -8.12 12.48 -0.42
C ARG A 128 -7.78 11.79 -1.73
N LYS A 129 -8.33 12.26 -2.87
CA LYS A 129 -7.98 11.71 -4.20
C LYS A 129 -6.50 11.88 -4.53
N ASN A 130 -5.89 13.01 -4.17
CA ASN A 130 -4.47 13.25 -4.37
C ASN A 130 -3.61 12.28 -3.52
N ILE A 131 -3.99 12.05 -2.26
CA ILE A 131 -3.33 11.08 -1.38
C ILE A 131 -3.46 9.67 -1.95
N GLU A 132 -4.66 9.26 -2.41
CA GLU A 132 -4.88 7.94 -3.02
C GLU A 132 -4.05 7.73 -4.29
N ALA A 133 -3.92 8.76 -5.13
CA ALA A 133 -3.09 8.71 -6.33
C ALA A 133 -1.60 8.54 -5.96
N GLU A 134 -1.11 9.29 -4.97
CA GLU A 134 0.27 9.16 -4.48
C GLU A 134 0.50 7.82 -3.80
N ALA A 135 -0.48 7.31 -3.04
CA ALA A 135 -0.42 6.00 -2.41
C ALA A 135 -0.19 4.89 -3.44
N LYS A 136 -0.94 4.93 -4.54
CA LYS A 136 -0.77 4.01 -5.66
C LYS A 136 0.63 4.12 -6.26
N LEU A 137 1.15 5.33 -6.47
CA LEU A 137 2.50 5.56 -7.00
C LEU A 137 3.59 5.02 -6.07
N LYS A 138 3.50 5.28 -4.76
CA LYS A 138 4.41 4.78 -3.74
C LYS A 138 4.42 3.25 -3.69
N ILE A 139 3.25 2.61 -3.71
CA ILE A 139 3.12 1.14 -3.77
C ILE A 139 3.84 0.57 -5.01
N HIS A 140 3.58 1.12 -6.20
CA HIS A 140 4.23 0.66 -7.43
C HIS A 140 5.74 0.87 -7.41
N ARG A 141 6.20 2.01 -6.86
CA ARG A 141 7.62 2.34 -6.71
C ARG A 141 8.34 1.31 -5.82
N VAL A 142 7.80 1.00 -4.65
CA VAL A 142 8.38 -0.03 -3.75
C VAL A 142 8.42 -1.38 -4.45
N ALA A 143 7.33 -1.77 -5.10
CA ALA A 143 7.20 -3.05 -5.78
C ALA A 143 8.22 -3.21 -6.93
N TYR A 144 8.40 -2.15 -7.73
CA TYR A 144 9.32 -2.11 -8.86
C TYR A 144 10.78 -2.11 -8.41
N LEU A 145 11.15 -1.20 -7.50
CA LEU A 145 12.53 -1.07 -7.00
C LEU A 145 13.02 -2.37 -6.38
N TYR A 146 12.16 -3.00 -5.57
CA TYR A 146 12.48 -4.27 -4.93
C TYR A 146 12.68 -5.39 -5.95
N SER A 147 11.72 -5.56 -6.89
CA SER A 147 11.79 -6.61 -7.91
C SER A 147 13.05 -6.47 -8.78
N ARG A 148 13.45 -5.23 -9.10
CA ARG A 148 14.69 -4.98 -9.86
C ARG A 148 15.95 -5.38 -9.08
N LYS A 149 15.98 -5.16 -7.76
CA LYS A 149 17.12 -5.52 -6.91
C LYS A 149 17.29 -7.02 -6.70
N ILE A 150 16.19 -7.78 -6.65
CA ILE A 150 16.23 -9.24 -6.69
C ILE A 150 17.00 -9.69 -7.96
N LEU A 151 16.64 -9.14 -9.12
CA LEU A 151 17.27 -9.49 -10.40
C LEU A 151 18.76 -9.12 -10.46
N GLU A 152 19.17 -8.03 -9.77
CA GLU A 152 20.57 -7.63 -9.68
C GLU A 152 21.40 -8.54 -8.75
N GLY A 153 20.79 -9.50 -8.04
CA GLY A 153 21.49 -10.44 -7.14
C GLY A 153 22.00 -9.81 -5.85
N ARG A 154 21.42 -8.67 -5.42
CA ARG A 154 21.94 -7.81 -4.34
C ARG A 154 21.04 -7.76 -3.10
N ILE A 155 20.47 -8.89 -2.67
CA ILE A 155 19.67 -8.94 -1.45
C ILE A 155 20.34 -9.83 -0.41
N PRO A 156 21.05 -9.25 0.57
CA PRO A 156 21.43 -9.93 1.80
C PRO A 156 20.22 -10.59 2.49
N ASN A 157 20.43 -11.77 3.09
CA ASN A 157 19.41 -12.55 3.80
C ASN A 157 18.81 -11.81 5.03
N ASP A 158 19.45 -10.74 5.49
CA ASP A 158 19.10 -10.02 6.73
C ASP A 158 18.33 -8.69 6.49
N ILE A 159 17.77 -8.47 5.31
CA ILE A 159 17.07 -7.21 4.97
C ILE A 159 15.64 -7.20 5.52
N ILE A 160 15.26 -6.10 6.18
CA ILE A 160 13.86 -5.72 6.41
C ILE A 160 13.27 -5.39 5.04
N HIS A 161 12.31 -6.20 4.58
CA HIS A 161 11.75 -6.02 3.23
C HIS A 161 10.98 -4.71 3.14
N PRO A 162 11.08 -3.98 2.02
CA PRO A 162 10.46 -2.67 1.89
C PRO A 162 8.94 -2.81 1.88
N LEU A 163 8.30 -1.91 2.62
CA LEU A 163 6.85 -1.83 2.75
C LEU A 163 6.35 -0.51 2.19
N ALA A 164 5.16 -0.52 1.62
CA ALA A 164 4.38 0.70 1.47
C ALA A 164 3.20 0.64 2.44
N ARG A 165 2.95 1.73 3.18
CA ARG A 165 1.86 1.81 4.14
C ARG A 165 1.17 3.16 4.03
N ILE A 166 -0.12 3.14 3.77
CA ILE A 166 -0.92 4.33 3.63
C ILE A 166 -2.13 4.19 4.54
N TYR A 167 -2.41 5.25 5.30
CA TYR A 167 -3.52 5.31 6.22
C TYR A 167 -4.19 6.67 6.11
N LEU A 168 -5.45 6.72 5.66
CA LEU A 168 -6.18 7.97 5.48
C LEU A 168 -7.66 7.84 5.84
N PRO A 169 -8.35 8.95 6.17
CA PRO A 169 -9.77 8.93 6.48
C PRO A 169 -10.59 8.56 5.23
N GLY A 170 -11.55 7.64 5.39
CA GLY A 170 -12.40 7.21 4.30
C GLY A 170 -13.14 5.90 4.58
N SER A 171 -14.21 5.69 3.81
CA SER A 171 -15.19 4.62 3.99
C SER A 171 -15.27 3.65 2.80
N GLU A 172 -14.45 3.88 1.77
CA GLU A 172 -14.50 3.17 0.51
C GLU A 172 -13.14 2.64 0.11
N ILE A 173 -13.13 1.45 -0.49
CA ILE A 173 -11.94 0.89 -1.11
C ILE A 173 -11.65 1.67 -2.41
N PRO A 174 -10.42 2.18 -2.62
CA PRO A 174 -10.08 2.95 -3.80
C PRO A 174 -10.32 2.20 -5.11
N GLU A 175 -10.66 2.96 -6.17
CA GLU A 175 -11.12 2.38 -7.43
C GLU A 175 -10.11 1.45 -8.13
N TRP A 176 -8.82 1.64 -7.84
CA TRP A 176 -7.76 0.85 -8.46
C TRP A 176 -7.57 -0.53 -7.82
N PHE A 177 -8.25 -0.84 -6.71
CA PHE A 177 -8.34 -2.22 -6.21
C PHE A 177 -9.35 -2.99 -7.04
N SER A 178 -8.86 -3.99 -7.77
CA SER A 178 -9.65 -4.78 -8.72
C SER A 178 -10.61 -5.75 -8.02
N TYR A 179 -10.20 -6.35 -6.90
CA TYR A 179 -11.02 -7.30 -6.15
C TYR A 179 -11.44 -6.65 -4.85
N ARG A 180 -12.73 -6.69 -4.54
CA ARG A 180 -13.31 -6.07 -3.34
C ARG A 180 -14.36 -6.98 -2.75
N THR A 181 -14.47 -6.98 -1.44
CA THR A 181 -15.51 -7.71 -0.71
C THR A 181 -15.91 -6.94 0.54
N THR A 182 -17.11 -7.20 1.04
CA THR A 182 -17.52 -6.84 2.41
C THR A 182 -17.27 -7.98 3.40
N GLY A 183 -16.89 -9.17 2.89
CA GLY A 183 -16.53 -10.33 3.70
C GLY A 183 -15.13 -10.21 4.33
N SER A 184 -14.75 -11.23 5.11
CA SER A 184 -13.47 -11.30 5.80
C SER A 184 -12.31 -11.82 4.94
N SER A 185 -12.57 -12.31 3.73
CA SER A 185 -11.51 -12.86 2.88
C SER A 185 -11.74 -12.63 1.39
N ILE A 186 -10.67 -12.63 0.62
CA ILE A 186 -10.67 -12.59 -0.85
C ILE A 186 -9.85 -13.76 -1.36
N THR A 187 -10.46 -14.65 -2.14
CA THR A 187 -9.76 -15.77 -2.79
C THR A 187 -9.64 -15.55 -4.29
N LEU A 188 -8.40 -15.61 -4.80
CA LEU A 188 -8.06 -15.47 -6.20
C LEU A 188 -7.48 -16.77 -6.75
N ILE A 189 -7.83 -17.10 -7.99
CA ILE A 189 -7.23 -18.22 -8.70
C ILE A 189 -5.97 -17.75 -9.44
N LEU A 190 -4.82 -18.32 -9.10
CA LEU A 190 -3.54 -18.05 -9.74
C LEU A 190 -3.35 -18.96 -10.96
N ARG A 191 -2.97 -18.34 -12.09
CA ARG A 191 -2.57 -19.08 -13.29
C ARG A 191 -1.08 -19.43 -13.23
N PRO A 192 -0.65 -20.62 -13.68
CA PRO A 192 0.76 -21.01 -13.69
C PRO A 192 1.69 -20.03 -14.45
N ALA A 193 1.17 -19.35 -15.47
CA ALA A 193 1.91 -18.37 -16.26
C ALA A 193 2.41 -17.16 -15.43
N LEU A 194 1.76 -16.86 -14.30
CA LEU A 194 2.13 -15.73 -13.42
C LEU A 194 3.55 -15.88 -12.85
N LEU A 195 4.06 -17.12 -12.70
CA LEU A 195 5.43 -17.40 -12.27
C LEU A 195 6.50 -16.86 -13.21
N ASN A 196 6.17 -16.82 -14.50
CA ASN A 196 7.09 -16.42 -15.57
C ASN A 196 6.82 -14.98 -16.03
N ASP A 197 5.81 -14.30 -15.47
CA ASP A 197 5.55 -12.92 -15.81
C ASP A 197 6.52 -11.99 -15.06
N HIS A 198 7.52 -11.50 -15.79
CA HIS A 198 8.44 -10.48 -15.30
C HIS A 198 7.77 -9.14 -14.99
N ASN A 199 6.53 -8.91 -15.44
CA ASN A 199 5.77 -7.72 -15.10
C ASN A 199 5.06 -7.87 -13.76
N PHE A 200 4.84 -9.07 -13.24
CA PHE A 200 4.19 -9.25 -11.93
C PHE A 200 5.12 -8.80 -10.80
N LEU A 201 4.67 -7.83 -10.01
CA LEU A 201 5.43 -7.25 -8.90
C LEU A 201 4.93 -7.67 -7.53
N GLY A 202 3.68 -8.12 -7.38
CA GLY A 202 3.15 -8.63 -6.11
C GLY A 202 1.67 -8.30 -5.93
N PHE A 203 1.21 -8.26 -4.69
CA PHE A 203 -0.16 -7.88 -4.34
C PHE A 203 -0.17 -6.65 -3.43
N ALA A 204 -1.05 -5.71 -3.73
CA ALA A 204 -1.44 -4.65 -2.82
C ALA A 204 -2.73 -5.08 -2.12
N VAL A 205 -2.81 -4.80 -0.82
CA VAL A 205 -3.99 -5.09 -0.01
C VAL A 205 -4.56 -3.81 0.58
N CYS A 206 -5.87 -3.79 0.82
CA CYS A 206 -6.59 -2.66 1.35
C CYS A 206 -7.71 -3.10 2.28
N SER A 207 -7.98 -2.30 3.30
CA SER A 207 -9.09 -2.53 4.22
C SER A 207 -9.69 -1.21 4.69
N VAL A 208 -11.00 -1.17 4.82
CA VAL A 208 -11.73 -0.11 5.54
C VAL A 208 -11.99 -0.62 6.94
N THR A 209 -11.52 0.10 7.96
CA THR A 209 -11.64 -0.32 9.36
C THR A 209 -11.97 0.83 10.30
N LEU A 210 -12.56 0.48 11.44
CA LEU A 210 -12.69 1.34 12.64
C LEU A 210 -11.64 1.01 13.72
N GLY A 211 -10.81 -0.01 13.47
CA GLY A 211 -9.80 -0.49 14.41
C GLY A 211 -8.48 0.29 14.32
N ASN A 212 -7.63 0.11 15.32
CA ASN A 212 -6.26 0.62 15.33
C ASN A 212 -5.25 -0.33 14.65
N ALA A 213 -5.70 -1.54 14.28
CA ALA A 213 -4.89 -2.54 13.62
C ALA A 213 -5.73 -3.36 12.65
N VAL A 214 -5.12 -3.74 11.53
CA VAL A 214 -5.63 -4.75 10.60
C VAL A 214 -4.50 -5.71 10.30
N GLU A 215 -4.81 -7.00 10.37
CA GLU A 215 -3.94 -8.07 9.94
C GLU A 215 -4.50 -8.67 8.66
N CYS A 216 -3.64 -8.91 7.67
CA CYS A 216 -3.95 -9.67 6.47
C CYS A 216 -3.06 -10.91 6.44
N LYS A 217 -3.67 -12.08 6.62
CA LYS A 217 -3.02 -13.38 6.42
C LYS A 217 -3.21 -13.82 4.99
N VAL A 218 -2.19 -14.46 4.41
CA VAL A 218 -2.27 -14.95 3.04
C VAL A 218 -2.08 -16.45 3.07
N PHE A 219 -2.95 -17.19 2.37
CA PHE A 219 -2.91 -18.64 2.30
C PHE A 219 -2.75 -19.07 0.85
N LEU A 220 -2.07 -20.20 0.65
CA LEU A 220 -2.04 -20.89 -0.63
C LEU A 220 -2.74 -22.23 -0.47
N GLU A 221 -3.75 -22.44 -1.28
CA GLU A 221 -4.49 -23.70 -1.34
C GLU A 221 -4.22 -24.37 -2.68
N GLU A 222 -3.85 -25.65 -2.61
CA GLU A 222 -3.87 -26.56 -3.75
C GLU A 222 -5.08 -27.50 -3.59
N ASP A 223 -5.63 -27.98 -4.71
CA ASP A 223 -6.82 -28.85 -4.73
C ASP A 223 -6.71 -30.15 -3.90
N LEU A 224 -5.54 -30.49 -3.32
CA LEU A 224 -5.33 -31.71 -2.52
C LEU A 224 -4.45 -31.56 -1.26
N VAL A 225 -3.90 -30.38 -0.94
CA VAL A 225 -3.05 -30.15 0.25
C VAL A 225 -3.24 -28.72 0.75
N TYR A 226 -3.66 -28.55 2.01
CA TYR A 226 -3.57 -27.26 2.71
C TYR A 226 -2.08 -26.92 2.84
N THR A 227 -1.58 -25.96 2.06
CA THR A 227 -0.19 -25.50 2.21
C THR A 227 -0.12 -24.30 3.16
N ASN A 228 0.96 -24.29 3.94
CA ASN A 228 1.26 -23.36 5.04
C ASN A 228 0.89 -21.89 4.80
N GLU A 229 0.63 -21.15 5.88
CA GLU A 229 0.45 -19.69 5.94
C GLU A 229 1.61 -18.97 5.20
N LEU A 230 1.29 -18.06 4.28
CA LEU A 230 2.20 -17.03 3.79
C LEU A 230 2.17 -15.88 4.79
N LYS A 231 3.34 -15.56 5.32
CA LYS A 231 3.54 -14.72 6.51
C LYS A 231 2.75 -13.40 6.45
N GLU A 232 1.82 -13.28 7.40
CA GLU A 232 1.39 -12.14 8.22
C GLU A 232 1.77 -10.73 7.72
N THR A 233 0.80 -9.98 7.19
CA THR A 233 0.91 -8.52 7.10
C THR A 233 0.07 -7.89 8.21
N SER A 234 0.72 -7.57 9.33
CA SER A 234 0.09 -6.88 10.47
C SER A 234 0.39 -5.38 10.39
N PHE A 235 -0.66 -4.55 10.33
CA PHE A 235 -0.56 -3.09 10.45
C PHE A 235 -0.76 -2.70 11.90
N TYR A 236 0.29 -2.18 12.52
CA TYR A 236 0.24 -1.58 13.85
C TYR A 236 0.40 -0.08 13.70
N TRP A 237 -0.53 0.69 14.27
CA TRP A 237 -0.30 2.09 14.58
C TRP A 237 -0.38 2.32 16.09
N ASP A 238 0.66 2.95 16.62
CA ASP A 238 0.71 3.54 17.97
C ASP A 238 -0.03 4.88 17.91
N GLY A 239 -1.28 4.87 18.36
CA GLY A 239 -2.14 6.01 18.52
C GLY A 239 -3.50 5.60 19.08
N GLN A 240 -4.32 6.58 19.48
CA GLN A 240 -5.68 6.29 19.94
C GLN A 240 -6.51 5.67 18.81
N THR A 241 -7.51 4.87 19.16
CA THR A 241 -8.46 4.31 18.19
C THR A 241 -9.01 5.44 17.32
N PRO A 242 -8.97 5.30 15.98
CA PRO A 242 -9.41 6.36 15.10
C PRO A 242 -10.86 6.75 15.39
N SER A 243 -11.17 8.04 15.25
CA SER A 243 -12.51 8.59 15.51
C SER A 243 -13.57 8.12 14.52
N ASN A 244 -13.14 7.74 13.30
CA ASN A 244 -14.00 7.41 12.17
C ASN A 244 -13.41 6.27 11.34
N GLU A 245 -14.13 5.86 10.30
CA GLU A 245 -13.61 4.89 9.32
C GLU A 245 -12.39 5.43 8.59
N HIS A 246 -11.44 4.53 8.39
CA HIS A 246 -10.23 4.83 7.65
C HIS A 246 -9.93 3.72 6.65
N VAL A 247 -9.26 4.12 5.58
CA VAL A 247 -8.75 3.25 4.52
C VAL A 247 -7.28 2.99 4.78
N LEU A 248 -6.93 1.72 4.90
CA LEU A 248 -5.56 1.24 4.99
C LEU A 248 -5.21 0.63 3.65
N MET A 249 -4.10 1.06 3.07
CA MET A 249 -3.53 0.43 1.87
C MET A 249 -2.09 0.07 2.12
N SER A 250 -1.67 -1.03 1.52
CA SER A 250 -0.31 -1.51 1.74
C SER A 250 0.20 -2.40 0.64
N TYR A 251 1.52 -2.56 0.66
CA TYR A 251 2.23 -3.50 -0.16
C TYR A 251 3.40 -4.06 0.65
N ASP A 252 3.50 -5.38 0.70
CA ASP A 252 4.60 -6.10 1.31
C ASP A 252 5.28 -7.00 0.27
N SER A 253 6.56 -6.72 0.01
CA SER A 253 7.31 -7.47 -0.99
C SER A 253 7.59 -8.93 -0.58
N HIS A 254 7.50 -9.28 0.72
CA HIS A 254 7.61 -10.67 1.17
C HIS A 254 6.55 -11.58 0.57
N ILE A 255 5.33 -11.07 0.37
CA ILE A 255 4.21 -11.86 -0.16
C ILE A 255 4.61 -12.45 -1.52
N LYS A 256 5.16 -11.63 -2.42
CA LYS A 256 5.63 -12.10 -3.74
C LYS A 256 6.75 -13.13 -3.61
N ILE A 257 7.74 -12.89 -2.75
CA ILE A 257 8.90 -13.79 -2.61
C ILE A 257 8.45 -15.16 -2.15
N LYS A 258 7.70 -15.18 -1.05
CA LYS A 258 7.22 -16.42 -0.44
C LYS A 258 6.25 -17.15 -1.37
N LEU A 259 5.43 -16.40 -2.11
CA LEU A 259 4.59 -16.94 -3.17
C LEU A 259 5.42 -17.61 -4.26
N VAL A 260 6.44 -16.94 -4.81
CA VAL A 260 7.29 -17.48 -5.87
C VAL A 260 8.11 -18.67 -5.38
N GLU A 261 8.65 -18.63 -4.16
CA GLU A 261 9.34 -19.76 -3.51
C GLU A 261 8.43 -20.99 -3.44
N LYS A 262 7.24 -20.85 -2.84
CA LYS A 262 6.28 -21.95 -2.70
C LYS A 262 5.81 -22.46 -4.06
N LEU A 263 5.46 -21.57 -5.00
CA LEU A 263 5.05 -21.98 -6.33
C LEU A 263 6.17 -22.75 -7.06
N ARG A 264 7.44 -22.35 -6.95
CA ARG A 264 8.56 -23.12 -7.54
C ARG A 264 8.68 -24.52 -6.93
N GLU A 265 8.51 -24.66 -5.62
CA GLU A 265 8.49 -25.96 -4.96
C GLU A 265 7.34 -26.82 -5.53
N LEU A 266 6.14 -26.26 -5.64
CA LEU A 266 4.96 -26.96 -6.14
C LEU A 266 5.09 -27.42 -7.60
N PHE A 267 5.63 -26.57 -8.49
CA PHE A 267 5.80 -26.91 -9.90
C PHE A 267 7.02 -27.79 -10.20
N ASN A 268 8.04 -27.80 -9.33
CA ASN A 268 9.13 -28.79 -9.44
C ASN A 268 8.67 -30.22 -9.07
N LEU A 269 7.54 -30.37 -8.39
CA LEU A 269 7.04 -31.65 -7.88
C LEU A 269 6.07 -32.40 -8.82
N SER A 270 5.57 -31.81 -9.92
CA SER A 270 4.76 -32.56 -10.92
C SER A 270 4.50 -31.83 -12.26
N THR A 271 4.23 -32.61 -13.32
CA THR A 271 3.93 -32.17 -14.71
C THR A 271 2.46 -31.81 -14.99
N ILE A 272 1.58 -31.76 -13.98
CA ILE A 272 0.13 -31.58 -14.18
C ILE A 272 -0.24 -30.10 -13.99
N SER A 273 -1.14 -29.58 -14.83
CA SER A 273 -1.77 -28.27 -14.66
C SER A 273 -2.52 -28.21 -13.33
N ARG A 274 -1.93 -27.58 -12.32
CA ARG A 274 -2.53 -27.37 -10.99
C ARG A 274 -3.20 -26.01 -10.91
N VAL A 275 -4.45 -25.99 -10.43
CA VAL A 275 -5.10 -24.76 -10.01
C VAL A 275 -4.57 -24.41 -8.63
N VAL A 276 -3.98 -23.22 -8.50
CA VAL A 276 -3.51 -22.73 -7.20
C VAL A 276 -4.40 -21.56 -6.81
N LYS A 277 -4.94 -21.60 -5.60
CA LYS A 277 -5.73 -20.50 -5.03
C LYS A 277 -4.88 -19.74 -4.02
N ILE A 278 -4.99 -18.41 -4.03
CA ILE A 278 -4.43 -17.55 -3.01
C ILE A 278 -5.58 -16.87 -2.27
N THR A 279 -5.62 -17.02 -0.94
CA THR A 279 -6.66 -16.44 -0.09
C THR A 279 -6.04 -15.37 0.80
N PHE A 280 -6.63 -14.18 0.81
CA PHE A 280 -6.28 -13.07 1.70
C PHE A 280 -7.35 -13.00 2.78
N GLU A 281 -7.00 -13.23 4.04
CA GLU A 281 -7.92 -13.20 5.18
C GLU A 281 -7.60 -12.01 6.09
N PHE A 282 -8.62 -11.19 6.38
CA PHE A 282 -8.48 -9.93 7.08
C PHE A 282 -9.08 -10.01 8.49
N SER A 283 -8.30 -9.60 9.49
CA SER A 283 -8.66 -9.61 10.91
C SER A 283 -8.28 -8.28 11.60
N PRO A 284 -8.87 -7.92 12.75
CA PRO A 284 -10.02 -8.55 13.41
C PRO A 284 -11.36 -8.21 12.72
N HIS A 285 -12.21 -9.23 12.50
CA HIS A 285 -13.45 -9.07 11.73
C HIS A 285 -14.45 -8.05 12.30
N ASN A 286 -14.41 -7.77 13.60
CA ASN A 286 -15.36 -6.88 14.26
C ASN A 286 -15.16 -5.40 13.88
N TYR A 287 -14.00 -5.04 13.34
CA TYR A 287 -13.66 -3.66 12.99
C TYR A 287 -13.54 -3.42 11.49
N ILE A 288 -13.40 -4.49 10.70
CA ILE A 288 -13.25 -4.44 9.24
C ILE A 288 -14.62 -4.36 8.58
N LYS A 289 -14.77 -3.47 7.60
CA LYS A 289 -16.01 -3.26 6.85
C LYS A 289 -15.94 -3.68 5.40
N LYS A 290 -14.79 -3.42 4.77
CA LYS A 290 -14.54 -3.70 3.35
C LYS A 290 -13.09 -4.08 3.18
N ASN A 291 -12.82 -4.96 2.23
CA ASN A 291 -11.47 -5.38 1.90
C ASN A 291 -11.25 -5.26 0.40
N GLY A 292 -9.99 -5.08 0.02
CA GLY A 292 -9.56 -4.94 -1.36
C GLY A 292 -8.23 -5.64 -1.60
N VAL A 293 -8.08 -6.27 -2.75
CA VAL A 293 -6.82 -6.82 -3.24
C VAL A 293 -6.62 -6.41 -4.68
N SER A 294 -5.38 -6.09 -5.05
CA SER A 294 -5.01 -5.88 -6.44
C SER A 294 -3.64 -6.46 -6.74
N MET A 295 -3.50 -7.01 -7.93
CA MET A 295 -2.17 -7.29 -8.48
C MET A 295 -1.45 -5.97 -8.76
N VAL A 296 -0.16 -5.94 -8.46
CA VAL A 296 0.76 -4.86 -8.82
C VAL A 296 1.64 -5.36 -9.95
N CYS A 297 1.65 -4.64 -11.07
CA CYS A 297 2.45 -4.99 -12.24
C CYS A 297 3.29 -3.79 -12.71
N VAL A 298 4.37 -4.03 -13.45
CA VAL A 298 5.22 -3.00 -14.05
C VAL A 298 4.38 -2.11 -14.96
N GLN A 299 4.31 -0.81 -14.68
CA GLN A 299 3.67 0.16 -15.56
C GLN A 299 4.68 0.76 -16.55
N ASP A 300 4.21 1.30 -17.68
CA ASP A 300 5.06 2.00 -18.66
C ASP A 300 5.78 3.22 -18.04
N GLN A 301 5.18 3.84 -17.02
CA GLN A 301 5.77 4.96 -16.27
C GLN A 301 6.91 4.51 -15.34
N ASP A 302 6.96 3.23 -14.97
CA ASP A 302 8.01 2.64 -14.12
C ASP A 302 9.24 2.20 -14.96
N ARG A 303 9.07 2.05 -16.28
CA ARG A 303 10.17 1.68 -17.19
C ARG A 303 11.10 2.90 -17.39
N PRO A 304 12.43 2.74 -17.30
CA PRO A 304 13.34 3.76 -17.81
C PRO A 304 13.00 4.04 -19.28
N LEU A 305 13.05 5.31 -19.72
CA LEU A 305 12.85 5.70 -21.12
C LEU A 305 13.82 4.96 -22.05
N GLN A 306 13.45 3.77 -22.48
CA GLN A 306 14.00 3.07 -23.64
C GLN A 306 12.82 2.39 -24.34
N GLY A 307 12.58 2.81 -25.57
CA GLY A 307 11.44 2.39 -26.36
C GLY A 307 11.45 0.90 -26.63
N ILE A 308 10.27 0.29 -26.48
CA ILE A 308 9.57 -0.58 -27.44
C ILE A 308 8.25 -0.93 -26.74
N GLY A 309 7.14 -0.54 -27.34
CA GLY A 309 5.81 -0.86 -26.83
C GLY A 309 5.50 -2.34 -27.01
N THR A 310 5.06 -2.99 -25.93
CA THR A 310 4.42 -4.30 -26.00
C THR A 310 2.94 -4.16 -25.62
N LYS A 311 2.07 -4.72 -26.48
CA LYS A 311 0.62 -4.71 -26.30
C LYS A 311 0.24 -5.52 -25.05
N ARG A 312 -0.72 -4.97 -24.28
CA ARG A 312 -1.32 -5.60 -23.09
C ARG A 312 -2.10 -6.86 -23.48
N HIS A 313 -1.87 -7.98 -22.78
CA HIS A 313 -2.88 -9.00 -22.63
C HIS A 313 -3.83 -8.58 -21.49
N LYS A 314 -5.14 -8.66 -21.71
CA LYS A 314 -6.13 -8.60 -20.64
C LYS A 314 -5.96 -9.87 -19.82
N GLU A 315 -5.56 -9.75 -18.56
CA GLU A 315 -5.51 -10.87 -17.64
C GLU A 315 -6.86 -11.07 -16.98
N GLU A 316 -7.38 -12.28 -17.08
CA GLU A 316 -8.59 -12.75 -16.41
C GLU A 316 -8.19 -13.50 -15.14
N VAL A 317 -8.38 -12.89 -13.98
CA VAL A 317 -8.41 -13.57 -12.69
C VAL A 317 -9.87 -13.65 -12.28
N VAL A 318 -10.31 -14.82 -11.84
CA VAL A 318 -11.71 -15.07 -11.49
C VAL A 318 -11.83 -15.13 -9.97
N VAL A 319 -12.78 -14.37 -9.40
CA VAL A 319 -13.09 -14.34 -7.98
C VAL A 319 -13.99 -15.54 -7.65
N VAL A 320 -13.67 -16.27 -6.59
CA VAL A 320 -14.44 -17.47 -6.20
C VAL A 320 -15.83 -17.12 -5.67
N GLU A 321 -15.99 -16.03 -4.92
CA GLU A 321 -17.31 -15.59 -4.41
C GLU A 321 -18.34 -15.36 -5.53
N GLU A 322 -17.94 -14.70 -6.63
CA GLU A 322 -18.83 -14.48 -7.79
C GLU A 322 -19.20 -15.78 -8.51
N LEU A 323 -18.30 -16.76 -8.55
CA LEU A 323 -18.58 -18.07 -9.14
C LEU A 323 -19.54 -18.89 -8.29
N GLU A 324 -19.37 -18.88 -6.96
CA GLU A 324 -20.26 -19.58 -6.04
C GLU A 324 -21.66 -18.97 -6.04
N GLU A 325 -21.78 -17.65 -6.13
CA GLU A 325 -23.07 -16.97 -6.21
C GLU A 325 -23.78 -17.21 -7.55
N GLN A 326 -23.02 -17.22 -8.67
CA GLN A 326 -23.55 -17.59 -9.99
C GLN A 326 -23.94 -19.07 -10.08
N GLU A 327 -23.17 -19.98 -9.45
CA GLU A 327 -23.52 -21.40 -9.37
C GLU A 327 -24.74 -21.64 -8.48
N ALA A 328 -24.87 -20.94 -7.37
CA ALA A 328 -26.05 -20.99 -6.50
C ALA A 328 -27.30 -20.50 -7.26
N GLN A 329 -27.18 -19.41 -8.02
CA GLN A 329 -28.26 -18.91 -8.89
C GLN A 329 -28.60 -19.88 -10.02
N ARG A 330 -27.61 -20.53 -10.65
CA ARG A 330 -27.85 -21.58 -11.66
C ARG A 330 -28.53 -22.81 -11.08
N LYS A 331 -28.09 -23.30 -9.91
CA LYS A 331 -28.71 -24.42 -9.20
C LYS A 331 -30.14 -24.09 -8.82
N LYS A 332 -30.40 -22.88 -8.31
CA LYS A 332 -31.75 -22.40 -7.99
C LYS A 332 -32.64 -22.37 -9.23
N LYS A 333 -32.14 -21.85 -10.36
CA LYS A 333 -32.89 -21.78 -11.63
C LYS A 333 -33.20 -23.17 -12.20
N ASN A 334 -32.26 -24.12 -12.09
CA ASN A 334 -32.47 -25.51 -12.50
C ASN A 334 -33.51 -26.23 -11.60
N ILE A 335 -33.51 -25.96 -10.30
CA ILE A 335 -34.51 -26.50 -9.37
C ILE A 335 -35.90 -25.93 -9.70
N GLU A 336 -36.01 -24.62 -9.94
CA GLU A 336 -37.27 -23.97 -10.35
C GLU A 336 -37.80 -24.55 -11.68
N GLN A 337 -36.91 -24.82 -12.64
CA GLN A 337 -37.28 -25.46 -13.92
C GLN A 337 -37.77 -26.91 -13.74
N CYS A 338 -37.13 -27.70 -12.88
CA CYS A 338 -37.58 -29.06 -12.55
C CYS A 338 -38.92 -29.11 -11.82
N VAL A 339 -39.20 -28.12 -10.96
CA VAL A 339 -40.48 -28.01 -10.26
C VAL A 339 -41.61 -27.64 -11.24
N LEU A 340 -41.34 -26.76 -12.21
CA LEU A 340 -42.30 -26.41 -13.27
C LEU A 340 -42.60 -27.56 -14.23
N SER A 341 -41.60 -28.39 -14.57
CA SER A 341 -41.82 -29.55 -15.44
C SER A 341 -42.63 -30.67 -14.78
N ASN A 342 -42.58 -30.80 -13.45
CA ASN A 342 -43.31 -31.82 -12.68
C ASN A 342 -44.75 -31.40 -12.31
N GLN A 343 -45.18 -30.18 -12.64
CA GLN A 343 -46.57 -29.73 -12.48
C GLN A 343 -47.40 -29.84 -13.78
N LEU A 344 -46.78 -30.29 -14.89
CA LEU A 344 -47.40 -30.44 -16.22
C LEU A 344 -47.54 -31.90 -16.68
N THR A 345 -47.22 -32.85 -15.82
CA THR A 345 -47.50 -34.31 -15.95
C THR A 345 -48.45 -34.74 -14.85
#